data_AF-L8MBJ5-F1
#
_entry.id   AF-L8MBJ5-F1
#
_cell.length_a   1.000
_cell.length_b   1.000
_cell.length_c   1.000
_cell.angle_alpha   90.00
_cell.angle_beta   90.00
_cell.angle_gamma   90.00
#
_symmetry.space_group_name_H-M   'P 1'
#
loop_
_entity.id
_entity.type
_entity.pdbx_description
1 polymer ?
#
loop_
_entity_poly.entity_id
_entity_poly.type
_entity_poly.pdbx_seq_one_letter_code
_entity_poly.pdbx_strand_id
1 'polypeptide(L)'
;MSNSQNLVNIEAEEAILGGILLDPGALARIKSKIKAAMFSVRSHRIIYKAMVELNMGKKPTDLMAVSTFLVDRELLDTVGGTTKLGQLLNRTVSAVNIDRYSDLIIDKWARRTLIEVGNKLVELGNDTKIELSELTESVSELVGSWANSTKSDKQESMIGNISYTAIARKQSEFYEETIKLEVELDLNSDHKAQIKKLQEQADSLFKE
;
A
#
# COMPACT_ATOMS: atom_id res chain seq x y z
N MET A 1 1.98 17.09 -14.89
CA MET A 1 1.99 15.69 -15.37
C MET A 1 2.62 14.84 -14.28
N SER A 2 1.81 14.06 -13.56
CA SER A 2 2.18 13.46 -12.27
C SER A 2 3.18 12.32 -12.43
N ASN A 3 4.15 12.28 -11.51
CA ASN A 3 5.32 11.39 -11.41
C ASN A 3 4.95 9.91 -11.08
N SER A 4 3.91 9.37 -11.72
CA SER A 4 3.34 8.04 -11.49
C SER A 4 4.30 6.89 -11.86
N GLN A 5 5.37 7.18 -12.61
CA GLN A 5 6.35 6.21 -13.10
C GLN A 5 7.29 5.61 -12.02
N ASN A 6 7.31 6.10 -10.78
CA ASN A 6 8.29 5.66 -9.76
C ASN A 6 7.68 4.92 -8.55
N LEU A 7 6.56 4.21 -8.72
CA LEU A 7 5.95 3.37 -7.66
C LEU A 7 6.11 1.87 -7.89
N VAL A 8 6.90 1.50 -8.90
CA VAL A 8 7.25 0.12 -9.21
C VAL A 8 8.76 0.02 -9.25
N ASN A 9 9.32 -1.03 -8.65
CA ASN A 9 10.73 -1.34 -8.76
C ASN A 9 10.90 -2.80 -9.17
N ILE A 10 10.94 -3.02 -10.48
CA ILE A 10 11.08 -4.35 -11.08
C ILE A 10 12.40 -5.00 -10.66
N GLU A 11 13.48 -4.23 -10.63
CA GLU A 11 14.81 -4.73 -10.26
C GLU A 11 14.82 -5.28 -8.82
N ALA A 12 14.14 -4.61 -7.89
CA ALA A 12 14.00 -5.08 -6.51
C ALA A 12 13.16 -6.36 -6.44
N GLU A 13 12.05 -6.43 -7.19
CA GLU A 13 11.23 -7.64 -7.27
C GLU A 13 12.03 -8.83 -7.82
N GLU A 14 12.74 -8.62 -8.93
CA GLU A 14 13.56 -9.65 -9.55
C GLU A 14 14.71 -10.08 -8.64
N ALA A 15 15.37 -9.14 -7.95
CA ALA A 15 16.43 -9.41 -7.01
C ALA A 15 15.97 -10.27 -5.82
N ILE A 16 14.77 -10.01 -5.28
CA ILE A 16 14.20 -10.83 -4.20
C ILE A 16 13.90 -12.24 -4.69
N LEU A 17 13.19 -12.38 -5.82
CA LEU A 17 12.81 -13.68 -6.33
C LEU A 17 14.05 -14.52 -6.67
N GLY A 18 15.00 -13.96 -7.42
CA GLY A 18 16.26 -14.66 -7.71
C GLY A 18 17.10 -14.92 -6.46
N GLY A 19 17.03 -14.05 -5.45
CA GLY A 19 17.68 -14.25 -4.15
C GLY A 19 17.13 -15.45 -3.40
N ILE A 20 15.81 -15.67 -3.43
CA ILE A 20 15.17 -16.85 -2.85
C ILE A 20 15.50 -18.12 -3.65
N LEU A 21 15.52 -18.03 -4.98
CA LEU A 21 15.87 -19.16 -5.85
C LEU A 21 17.33 -19.61 -5.65
N LEU A 22 18.23 -18.66 -5.36
CA LEU A 22 19.65 -18.91 -5.10
C LEU A 22 19.91 -19.42 -3.67
N ASP A 23 19.31 -18.76 -2.68
CA ASP A 23 19.39 -19.10 -1.25
C ASP A 23 17.96 -19.28 -0.69
N PRO A 24 17.44 -20.52 -0.61
CA PRO A 24 16.14 -20.78 -0.01
C PRO A 24 15.99 -20.27 1.44
N GLY A 25 17.10 -20.10 2.17
CA GLY A 25 17.11 -19.51 3.50
C GLY A 25 16.72 -18.02 3.51
N ALA A 26 16.88 -17.33 2.39
CA ALA A 26 16.53 -15.92 2.26
C ALA A 26 15.03 -15.66 2.43
N LEU A 27 14.17 -16.59 1.99
CA LEU A 27 12.73 -16.48 2.17
C LEU A 27 12.36 -16.41 3.66
N ALA A 28 13.02 -17.21 4.51
CA ALA A 28 12.73 -17.23 5.94
C ALA A 28 12.98 -15.87 6.62
N ARG A 29 13.93 -15.07 6.10
CA ARG A 29 14.24 -13.73 6.62
C ARG A 29 13.17 -12.69 6.28
N ILE A 30 12.51 -12.82 5.12
CA ILE A 30 11.62 -11.78 4.60
C ILE A 30 10.13 -12.17 4.59
N LYS A 31 9.79 -13.45 4.78
CA LYS A 31 8.41 -13.96 4.71
C LYS A 31 7.44 -13.34 5.73
N SER A 32 7.95 -12.80 6.84
CA SER A 32 7.13 -12.11 7.85
C SER A 32 6.70 -10.71 7.40
N LYS A 33 7.50 -10.06 6.54
CA LYS A 33 7.26 -8.67 6.10
C LYS A 33 6.70 -8.57 4.67
N ILE A 34 7.05 -9.51 3.78
CA ILE A 34 6.61 -9.48 2.37
C ILE A 34 5.41 -10.39 2.15
N LYS A 35 4.39 -9.86 1.46
CA LYS A 35 3.23 -10.61 0.96
C LYS A 35 3.25 -10.65 -0.56
N ALA A 36 2.68 -11.69 -1.15
CA ALA A 36 2.60 -11.82 -2.62
C ALA A 36 1.94 -10.59 -3.27
N ALA A 37 0.91 -9.99 -2.66
CA ALA A 37 0.23 -8.80 -3.19
C ALA A 37 1.13 -7.55 -3.30
N MET A 38 2.29 -7.55 -2.64
CA MET A 38 3.24 -6.43 -2.68
C MET A 38 3.94 -6.31 -4.03
N PHE A 39 4.17 -7.44 -4.71
CA PHE A 39 4.77 -7.44 -6.05
C PHE A 39 3.79 -6.84 -7.08
N SER A 40 4.31 -5.91 -7.88
CA SER A 40 3.56 -5.22 -8.95
C SER A 40 3.29 -6.12 -10.15
N VAL A 41 4.24 -7.00 -10.50
CA VAL A 41 4.12 -7.88 -11.66
C VAL A 41 3.35 -9.13 -11.30
N ARG A 42 2.35 -9.48 -12.12
CA ARG A 42 1.50 -10.67 -11.89
C ARG A 42 2.32 -11.96 -11.81
N SER A 43 3.27 -12.17 -12.72
CA SER A 43 4.14 -13.36 -12.70
C SER A 43 4.95 -13.42 -11.41
N HIS A 44 5.50 -12.30 -10.94
CA HIS A 44 6.25 -12.24 -9.68
C HIS A 44 5.38 -12.60 -8.46
N ARG A 45 4.12 -12.14 -8.43
CA ARG A 45 3.15 -12.55 -7.39
C ARG A 45 2.96 -14.06 -7.35
N ILE A 46 2.79 -14.68 -8.51
CA ILE A 46 2.57 -16.13 -8.63
C ILE A 46 3.82 -16.89 -8.17
N ILE A 47 5.00 -16.47 -8.63
CA ILE A 47 6.28 -17.09 -8.24
C ILE A 47 6.48 -17.00 -6.73
N TYR A 48 6.31 -15.81 -6.13
CA TYR A 48 6.46 -15.64 -4.69
C TYR A 48 5.46 -16.48 -3.90
N LYS A 49 4.20 -16.55 -4.35
CA LYS A 49 3.18 -17.40 -3.72
C LYS A 49 3.58 -18.87 -3.74
N ALA A 50 4.09 -19.37 -4.87
CA ALA A 50 4.60 -20.73 -4.98
C ALA A 50 5.76 -21.00 -4.00
N MET A 51 6.70 -20.06 -3.86
CA MET A 51 7.80 -20.17 -2.89
C MET A 51 7.29 -20.25 -1.44
N VAL A 52 6.30 -19.42 -1.08
CA VAL A 52 5.69 -19.45 0.27
C VAL A 52 4.98 -20.79 0.51
N GLU A 53 4.20 -21.30 -0.44
CA GLU A 53 3.52 -22.59 -0.32
C GLU A 53 4.51 -23.76 -0.17
N LEU A 54 5.59 -23.75 -0.96
CA LEU A 54 6.68 -24.73 -0.83
C LEU A 54 7.33 -24.66 0.57
N ASN A 55 7.62 -23.46 1.06
CA ASN A 55 8.20 -23.26 2.39
C ASN A 55 7.28 -23.75 3.51
N MET A 56 5.97 -23.52 3.41
CA MET A 56 4.97 -24.05 4.35
C MET A 56 4.95 -25.57 4.35
N GLY A 57 5.13 -26.20 3.18
CA GLY A 57 5.31 -27.64 3.03
C GLY A 57 6.69 -28.17 3.44
N LYS A 58 7.56 -27.33 4.01
CA LYS A 58 8.97 -27.64 4.35
C LYS A 58 9.79 -28.15 3.15
N LYS A 59 9.41 -27.74 1.94
CA LYS A 59 10.14 -28.04 0.70
C LYS A 59 11.12 -26.91 0.39
N PRO A 60 12.24 -27.20 -0.31
CA PRO A 60 13.14 -26.15 -0.77
C PRO A 60 12.43 -25.23 -1.76
N THR A 61 12.91 -23.98 -1.85
CA THR A 61 12.38 -22.95 -2.74
C THR A 61 13.38 -22.57 -3.84
N ASP A 62 14.26 -23.50 -4.19
CA ASP A 62 15.23 -23.34 -5.27
C ASP A 62 14.55 -23.41 -6.66
N LEU A 63 15.34 -23.13 -7.71
CA LEU A 63 14.87 -23.14 -9.09
C LEU A 63 14.17 -24.43 -9.50
N MET A 64 14.71 -25.59 -9.12
CA MET A 64 14.14 -26.88 -9.52
C MET A 64 12.81 -27.13 -8.83
N ALA A 65 12.75 -26.89 -7.52
CA ALA A 65 11.54 -27.08 -6.72
C ALA A 65 10.42 -26.14 -7.14
N VAL A 66 10.72 -24.85 -7.35
CA VAL A 66 9.75 -23.85 -7.80
C VAL A 66 9.26 -24.17 -9.21
N SER A 67 10.16 -24.54 -10.13
CA SER A 67 9.77 -24.91 -11.50
C SER A 67 8.82 -26.11 -11.51
N THR A 68 9.16 -27.17 -10.79
CA THR A 68 8.33 -28.39 -10.67
C THR A 68 6.96 -28.05 -10.09
N PHE A 69 6.92 -27.27 -9.01
CA PHE A 69 5.67 -26.86 -8.37
C PHE A 69 4.75 -26.06 -9.29
N LEU A 70 5.32 -25.21 -10.16
CA LEU A 70 4.58 -24.43 -11.15
C LEU A 70 4.11 -25.29 -12.32
N VAL A 71 4.89 -26.30 -12.74
CA VAL A 71 4.48 -27.29 -13.74
C VAL A 71 3.29 -28.09 -13.24
N ASP A 72 3.36 -28.64 -12.04
CA ASP A 72 2.31 -29.46 -11.42
C ASP A 72 0.97 -28.72 -11.28
N ARG A 73 1.00 -27.39 -11.34
CA ARG A 73 -0.18 -26.50 -11.22
C ARG A 73 -0.56 -25.82 -12.54
N GLU A 74 0.11 -26.15 -13.63
CA GLU A 74 -0.13 -25.53 -14.95
C GLU A 74 0.10 -23.99 -14.94
N LEU A 75 0.94 -23.50 -14.02
CA LEU A 75 1.23 -22.07 -13.84
C LEU A 75 2.55 -21.64 -14.50
N LEU A 76 3.38 -22.60 -14.92
CA LEU A 76 4.71 -22.31 -15.46
C LEU A 76 4.66 -21.40 -16.70
N ASP A 77 3.75 -21.68 -17.64
CA ASP A 77 3.60 -20.86 -18.84
C ASP A 77 3.08 -19.46 -18.51
N THR A 78 2.20 -19.35 -17.52
CA THR A 78 1.65 -18.06 -17.05
C THR A 78 2.75 -17.14 -16.48
N VAL A 79 3.82 -17.69 -15.91
CA VAL A 79 4.92 -16.90 -15.36
C VAL A 79 6.04 -16.61 -16.37
N GLY A 80 5.93 -17.12 -17.60
CA GLY A 80 6.93 -16.92 -18.67
C GLY A 80 7.93 -18.08 -18.82
N GLY A 81 7.59 -19.27 -18.33
CA GLY A 81 8.38 -20.48 -18.51
C GLY A 81 9.63 -20.56 -17.62
N THR A 82 10.39 -21.65 -17.80
CA THR A 82 11.68 -21.85 -17.12
C THR A 82 12.70 -20.76 -17.46
N THR A 83 12.60 -20.17 -18.66
CA THR A 83 13.44 -19.05 -19.09
C THR A 83 13.29 -17.85 -18.16
N LYS A 84 12.07 -17.48 -17.75
CA LYS A 84 11.87 -16.35 -16.83
C LYS A 84 12.51 -16.63 -15.47
N LEU A 85 12.36 -17.84 -14.93
CA LEU A 85 12.98 -18.22 -13.67
C LEU A 85 14.51 -18.19 -13.72
N GLY A 86 15.10 -18.66 -14.83
CA GLY A 86 16.55 -18.55 -15.07
C GLY A 86 17.04 -17.10 -15.19
N GLN A 87 16.24 -16.22 -15.80
CA GLN A 87 16.55 -14.78 -15.86
C GLN A 87 16.56 -14.14 -14.46
N LEU A 88 15.59 -14.49 -13.60
CA LEU A 88 15.54 -13.99 -12.22
C LEU A 88 16.81 -14.38 -11.45
N LEU A 89 17.27 -15.62 -11.61
CA LEU A 89 18.50 -16.09 -10.97
C LEU A 89 19.73 -15.29 -11.44
N ASN A 90 19.83 -15.00 -12.74
CA ASN A 90 20.95 -14.22 -13.30
C ASN A 90 20.94 -12.74 -12.93
N ARG A 91 19.75 -12.17 -12.66
CA ARG A 91 19.59 -10.75 -12.29
C ARG A 91 19.95 -10.50 -10.83
N THR A 92 19.95 -11.53 -9.99
CA THR A 92 20.34 -11.39 -8.59
C THR A 92 21.86 -11.39 -8.43
N VAL A 93 22.42 -10.23 -8.08
CA VAL A 93 23.85 -10.07 -7.78
C VAL A 93 24.22 -10.72 -6.44
N SER A 94 23.33 -10.74 -5.45
CA SER A 94 23.54 -11.38 -4.14
C SER A 94 22.26 -11.44 -3.30
N ALA A 95 22.06 -12.55 -2.57
CA ALA A 95 21.00 -12.69 -1.57
C ALA A 95 21.24 -11.86 -0.28
N VAL A 96 22.43 -11.29 -0.11
CA VAL A 96 22.81 -10.47 1.07
C VAL A 96 21.95 -9.20 1.18
N ASN A 97 21.57 -8.61 0.04
CA ASN A 97 20.81 -7.35 0.01
C ASN A 97 19.28 -7.55 -0.02
N ILE A 98 18.79 -8.77 0.17
CA ILE A 98 17.35 -9.08 0.06
C ILE A 98 16.51 -8.24 1.01
N ASP A 99 17.04 -7.92 2.19
CA ASP A 99 16.34 -7.09 3.18
C ASP A 99 16.11 -5.68 2.70
N ARG A 100 17.14 -5.04 2.12
CA ARG A 100 17.06 -3.70 1.55
C ARG A 100 16.05 -3.63 0.40
N TYR A 101 16.03 -4.64 -0.47
CA TYR A 101 15.06 -4.71 -1.57
C TYR A 101 13.64 -4.96 -1.07
N SER A 102 13.49 -5.75 -0.01
CA SER A 102 12.19 -5.97 0.62
C SER A 102 11.60 -4.66 1.15
N ASP A 103 12.40 -3.87 1.86
CA ASP A 103 11.94 -2.59 2.43
C ASP A 103 11.54 -1.60 1.32
N LEU A 104 12.28 -1.62 0.19
CA LEU A 104 11.94 -0.82 -0.99
C LEU A 104 10.59 -1.24 -1.60
N ILE A 105 10.32 -2.54 -1.76
CA ILE A 105 9.02 -3.00 -2.27
C ILE A 105 7.88 -2.64 -1.31
N ILE A 106 8.12 -2.72 0.00
CA ILE A 106 7.11 -2.34 1.01
C ILE A 106 6.74 -0.86 0.88
N ASP A 107 7.73 0.04 0.78
CA ASP A 107 7.47 1.48 0.56
C ASP A 107 6.68 1.72 -0.73
N LYS A 108 7.11 1.07 -1.83
CA LYS A 108 6.45 1.22 -3.14
C LYS A 108 5.03 0.67 -3.14
N TRP A 109 4.80 -0.48 -2.52
CA TRP A 109 3.47 -1.06 -2.35
C TRP A 109 2.58 -0.18 -1.49
N ALA A 110 3.05 0.30 -0.33
CA ALA A 110 2.27 1.16 0.55
C ALA A 110 1.77 2.43 -0.16
N ARG A 111 2.64 3.05 -0.97
CA ARG A 111 2.27 4.21 -1.81
C ARG A 111 1.26 3.85 -2.89
N ARG A 112 1.41 2.69 -3.56
CA ARG A 112 0.44 2.23 -4.56
C ARG A 112 -0.93 2.00 -3.93
N THR A 113 -0.98 1.29 -2.80
CA THR A 113 -2.23 1.03 -2.08
C THR A 113 -2.87 2.32 -1.58
N LEU A 114 -2.07 3.30 -1.13
CA LEU A 114 -2.61 4.61 -0.73
C LEU A 114 -3.29 5.34 -1.89
N ILE A 115 -2.73 5.27 -3.10
CA ILE A 115 -3.39 5.84 -4.29
C ILE A 115 -4.70 5.11 -4.59
N GLU A 116 -4.73 3.79 -4.49
CA GLU A 116 -5.95 2.99 -4.68
C GLU A 116 -7.04 3.37 -3.66
N VAL A 117 -6.66 3.56 -2.39
CA VAL A 117 -7.55 4.04 -1.33
C VAL A 117 -8.06 5.45 -1.66
N GLY A 118 -7.18 6.36 -2.06
CA GLY A 118 -7.57 7.71 -2.46
C GLY A 118 -8.60 7.72 -3.60
N ASN A 119 -8.42 6.88 -4.61
CA ASN A 119 -9.39 6.74 -5.71
C ASN A 119 -10.73 6.21 -5.22
N LYS A 120 -10.74 5.20 -4.34
CA LYS A 120 -11.98 4.68 -3.73
C LYS A 120 -12.70 5.72 -2.87
N LEU A 121 -11.96 6.56 -2.15
CA LEU A 121 -12.56 7.66 -1.39
C LEU A 121 -13.25 8.68 -2.31
N VAL A 122 -12.66 8.98 -3.47
CA VAL A 122 -13.29 9.83 -4.48
C VAL A 122 -14.54 9.16 -5.06
N GLU A 123 -14.50 7.85 -5.32
CA GLU A 123 -15.68 7.11 -5.78
C GLU A 123 -16.82 7.15 -4.76
N LEU A 124 -16.52 6.88 -3.48
CA LEU A 124 -17.48 6.95 -2.38
C LEU A 124 -18.08 8.35 -2.22
N GLY A 125 -17.25 9.40 -2.29
CA GLY A 125 -17.73 10.79 -2.17
C GLY A 125 -18.62 11.25 -3.33
N ASN A 126 -18.53 10.60 -4.50
CA ASN A 126 -19.39 10.89 -5.66
C ASN A 126 -20.70 10.08 -5.64
N ASP A 127 -20.83 9.07 -4.78
CA ASP A 127 -22.03 8.25 -4.72
C ASP A 127 -23.13 8.92 -3.87
N THR A 128 -23.98 9.68 -4.55
CA THR A 128 -25.14 10.38 -3.95
C THR A 128 -26.25 9.46 -3.43
N LYS A 129 -26.16 8.14 -3.63
CA LYS A 129 -27.18 7.19 -3.17
C LYS A 129 -26.94 6.68 -1.75
N ILE A 130 -25.73 6.87 -1.22
CA ILE A 130 -25.32 6.41 0.10
C ILE A 130 -25.69 7.49 1.12
N GLU A 131 -26.30 7.11 2.24
CA GLU A 131 -26.56 8.05 3.33
C GLU A 131 -25.23 8.49 4.00
N LEU A 132 -25.21 9.70 4.54
CA LEU A 132 -23.98 10.28 5.12
C LEU A 132 -23.40 9.41 6.26
N SER A 133 -24.24 8.79 7.08
CA SER A 133 -23.83 7.86 8.15
C SER A 133 -23.06 6.66 7.59
N GLU A 134 -23.63 5.98 6.59
CA GLU A 134 -23.04 4.83 5.92
C GLU A 134 -21.75 5.20 5.16
N LEU A 135 -21.71 6.38 4.56
CA LEU A 135 -20.51 6.92 3.92
C LEU A 135 -19.36 7.07 4.92
N THR A 136 -19.61 7.65 6.09
CA THR A 136 -18.57 7.85 7.12
C THR A 136 -18.02 6.53 7.67
N GLU A 137 -18.88 5.52 7.84
CA GLU A 137 -18.48 4.18 8.27
C GLU A 137 -17.59 3.51 7.19
N SER A 138 -18.02 3.55 5.93
CA SER A 138 -17.28 2.99 4.79
C SER A 138 -15.89 3.63 4.62
N VAL A 139 -15.79 4.94 4.78
CA VAL A 139 -14.52 5.68 4.74
C VAL A 139 -13.59 5.22 5.87
N SER A 140 -14.13 5.13 7.09
CA SER A 140 -13.36 4.73 8.27
C SER A 140 -12.84 3.29 8.14
N GLU A 141 -13.69 2.37 7.68
CA GLU A 141 -13.29 0.98 7.42
C GLU A 141 -12.21 0.89 6.35
N LEU A 142 -12.38 1.60 5.23
CA LEU A 142 -11.41 1.61 4.14
C LEU A 142 -10.04 2.12 4.60
N VAL A 143 -9.99 3.27 5.29
CA VAL A 143 -8.75 3.86 5.79
C VAL A 143 -8.14 2.98 6.89
N GLY A 144 -8.95 2.43 7.78
CA GLY A 144 -8.51 1.52 8.85
C GLY A 144 -7.89 0.24 8.30
N SER A 145 -8.50 -0.37 7.27
CA SER A 145 -7.97 -1.57 6.62
C SER A 145 -6.62 -1.31 5.94
N TRP A 146 -6.46 -0.17 5.27
CA TRP A 146 -5.20 0.24 4.68
C TRP A 146 -4.12 0.44 5.75
N ALA A 147 -4.43 1.21 6.81
CA ALA A 147 -3.50 1.47 7.90
C ALA A 147 -3.03 0.15 8.54
N ASN A 148 -3.93 -0.81 8.75
CA ASN A 148 -3.59 -2.14 9.26
C ASN A 148 -2.75 -2.97 8.28
N SER A 149 -2.99 -2.82 6.98
CA SER A 149 -2.26 -3.56 5.95
C SER A 149 -0.80 -3.09 5.77
N THR A 150 -0.51 -1.82 6.11
CA THR A 150 0.83 -1.22 6.06
C THR A 150 1.64 -1.40 7.35
N LYS A 151 1.02 -1.88 8.43
CA LYS A 151 1.71 -2.10 9.72
C LYS A 151 2.71 -3.27 9.60
N SER A 152 3.98 -2.92 9.70
CA SER A 152 5.07 -3.79 10.16
C SER A 152 5.26 -3.51 11.66
N ASP A 153 5.54 -4.54 12.47
CA ASP A 153 5.67 -4.49 13.95
C ASP A 153 6.65 -3.42 14.51
N LYS A 154 7.35 -2.66 13.64
CA LYS A 154 8.26 -1.56 14.02
C LYS A 154 7.76 -0.14 13.67
N GLN A 155 6.60 0.03 13.04
CA GLN A 155 6.13 1.33 12.50
C GLN A 155 4.99 2.01 13.28
N GLU A 156 4.80 1.70 14.56
CA GLU A 156 3.73 2.30 15.38
C GLU A 156 3.80 3.84 15.51
N SER A 157 4.96 4.47 15.32
CA SER A 157 5.13 5.90 15.64
C SER A 157 4.84 6.88 14.48
N MET A 158 4.95 6.46 13.21
CA MET A 158 5.01 7.42 12.10
C MET A 158 3.75 7.47 11.21
N ILE A 159 3.12 6.32 10.91
CA ILE A 159 1.99 6.26 9.96
C ILE A 159 0.68 6.74 10.59
N GLY A 160 0.49 6.51 11.90
CA GLY A 160 -0.64 7.07 12.65
C GLY A 160 -0.65 8.59 12.56
N ASN A 161 0.48 9.23 12.91
CA ASN A 161 0.60 10.68 12.88
C ASN A 161 0.41 11.27 11.47
N ILE A 162 0.95 10.64 10.41
CA ILE A 162 0.79 11.15 9.04
C ILE A 162 -0.68 11.04 8.58
N SER A 163 -1.39 9.96 8.94
CA SER A 163 -2.80 9.79 8.55
C SER A 163 -3.71 10.79 9.25
N TYR A 164 -3.55 10.95 10.57
CA TYR A 164 -4.32 11.94 11.32
C TYR A 164 -4.00 13.38 10.88
N THR A 165 -2.73 13.73 10.67
CA THR A 165 -2.36 15.09 10.23
C THR A 165 -2.76 15.40 8.80
N ALA A 166 -2.69 14.45 7.86
CA ALA A 166 -3.11 14.67 6.49
C ALA A 166 -4.64 14.86 6.37
N ILE A 167 -5.42 14.06 7.10
CA ILE A 167 -6.88 14.19 7.17
C ILE A 167 -7.25 15.53 7.81
N ALA A 168 -6.65 15.86 8.97
CA ALA A 168 -6.88 17.13 9.66
C ALA A 168 -6.54 18.34 8.77
N ARG A 169 -5.43 18.29 8.04
CA ARG A 169 -5.01 19.37 7.14
C ARG A 169 -5.97 19.54 5.96
N LYS A 170 -6.38 18.45 5.31
CA LYS A 170 -7.37 18.48 4.21
C LYS A 170 -8.73 19.00 4.69
N GLN A 171 -9.13 18.63 5.91
CA GLN A 171 -10.37 19.09 6.52
C GLN A 171 -10.29 20.59 6.88
N SER A 172 -9.16 21.06 7.40
CA SER A 172 -8.89 22.48 7.66
C SER A 172 -8.88 23.32 6.37
N GLU A 173 -8.23 22.87 5.30
CA GLU A 173 -8.22 23.54 4.00
C GLU A 173 -9.65 23.65 3.41
N PHE A 174 -10.46 22.60 3.55
CA PHE A 174 -11.87 22.61 3.14
C PHE A 174 -12.70 23.60 3.97
N TYR A 175 -12.53 23.65 5.29
CA TYR A 175 -13.22 24.63 6.15
C TYR A 175 -12.83 26.07 5.80
N GLU A 176 -11.54 26.36 5.55
CA GLU A 176 -11.12 27.70 5.14
C GLU A 176 -11.72 28.13 3.79
N GLU A 177 -11.82 27.21 2.83
CA GLU A 177 -12.41 27.48 1.51
C GLU A 177 -13.92 27.70 1.60
N THR A 178 -14.62 26.92 2.44
CA THR A 178 -16.05 27.08 2.71
C THR A 178 -16.36 28.41 3.41
N ILE A 179 -15.53 28.79 4.40
CA ILE A 179 -15.67 30.07 5.12
C ILE A 179 -15.40 31.25 4.18
N LYS A 180 -14.41 31.15 3.27
CA LYS A 180 -14.16 32.20 2.26
C LYS A 180 -15.37 32.40 1.35
N LEU A 181 -15.99 31.31 0.89
CA LEU A 181 -17.20 31.35 0.06
C LEU A 181 -18.41 31.91 0.81
N GLU A 182 -18.57 31.62 2.10
CA GLU A 182 -19.65 32.17 2.94
C GLU A 182 -19.45 33.64 3.31
N VAL A 183 -18.20 34.11 3.45
CA VAL A 183 -17.88 35.52 3.71
C VAL A 183 -18.11 36.40 2.47
N GLU A 184 -17.91 35.88 1.25
CA GLU A 184 -18.23 36.58 0.00
C GLU A 184 -19.73 36.72 -0.28
N LEU A 185 -20.59 35.91 0.36
CA LEU A 185 -22.04 35.88 0.11
C LEU A 185 -22.89 36.83 0.99
N ASP A 186 -22.28 37.80 1.66
CA ASP A 186 -22.95 38.84 2.46
C ASP A 186 -23.99 38.29 3.46
N LEU A 187 -23.59 37.23 4.17
CA LEU A 187 -24.44 36.60 5.18
C LEU A 187 -24.68 37.54 6.38
N ASN A 188 -25.94 37.56 6.80
CA ASN A 188 -26.50 38.26 7.95
C ASN A 188 -25.77 37.94 9.28
N SER A 189 -25.86 38.85 10.25
CA SER A 189 -25.05 38.85 11.49
C SER A 189 -25.08 37.55 12.30
N ASP A 190 -26.19 36.81 12.26
CA ASP A 190 -26.33 35.53 12.96
C ASP A 190 -25.45 34.43 12.36
N HIS A 191 -25.32 34.36 11.03
CA HIS A 191 -24.45 33.38 10.37
C HIS A 191 -22.98 33.66 10.66
N LYS A 192 -22.57 34.93 10.72
CA LYS A 192 -21.20 35.32 11.12
C LYS A 192 -20.86 34.89 12.56
N ALA A 193 -21.83 34.96 13.48
CA ALA A 193 -21.66 34.49 14.85
C ALA A 193 -21.54 32.96 14.92
N GLN A 194 -22.32 32.23 14.13
CA GLN A 194 -22.28 30.77 14.05
C GLN A 194 -20.93 30.27 13.50
N ILE A 195 -20.41 30.92 12.45
CA ILE A 195 -19.12 30.60 11.82
C ILE A 195 -17.96 30.86 12.79
N LYS A 196 -17.97 32.00 13.49
CA LYS A 196 -16.94 32.32 14.49
C LYS A 196 -16.88 31.27 15.62
N LYS A 197 -18.04 30.78 16.06
CA LYS A 197 -18.13 29.73 17.09
C LYS A 197 -17.56 28.39 16.60
N LEU A 198 -17.79 28.04 15.33
CA LEU A 198 -17.21 26.84 14.71
C LEU A 198 -15.68 26.96 14.55
N GLN A 199 -15.17 28.14 14.19
CA GLN A 199 -13.73 28.41 14.16
C GLN A 199 -13.08 28.24 15.54
N GLU A 200 -13.66 28.81 16.59
CA GLU A 200 -13.13 28.69 17.96
C GLU A 200 -13.15 27.24 18.46
N GLN A 201 -14.16 26.45 18.07
CA GLN A 201 -14.23 25.02 18.39
C GLN A 201 -13.16 24.22 17.64
N ALA A 202 -12.94 24.48 16.35
CA ALA A 202 -11.88 23.86 15.57
C ALA A 202 -10.50 24.17 16.16
N ASP A 203 -10.22 25.44 16.48
CA ASP A 203 -8.94 25.86 17.06
C ASP A 203 -8.66 25.24 18.44
N SER A 204 -9.70 24.95 19.23
CA SER A 204 -9.55 24.26 20.53
C SER A 204 -9.18 22.78 20.38
N LEU A 205 -9.62 22.13 19.30
CA LEU A 205 -9.37 20.71 19.04
C LEU A 205 -7.93 20.44 18.57
N PHE A 206 -7.19 21.48 18.15
CA PHE A 206 -5.82 21.38 17.65
C PHE A 206 -4.75 21.91 18.62
N LYS A 207 -5.11 22.17 19.89
CA LYS A 207 -4.20 22.72 20.92
C LYS A 207 -3.67 21.70 21.96
N GLU A 208 -4.00 20.42 21.84
CA GLU A 208 -3.36 19.32 22.59
C GLU A 208 -2.52 18.44 21.65
#